data_AF-A0A953ASK3-F1
#
_entry.id   AF-A0A953ASK3-F1
#
_cell.length_a   1.000
_cell.length_b   1.000
_cell.length_c   1.000
_cell.angle_alpha   90.00
_cell.angle_beta   90.00
_cell.angle_gamma   90.00
#
_symmetry.space_group_name_H-M   'P 1'
#
loop_
_entity.id
_entity.type
_entity.pdbx_description
1 polymer ?
#
loop_
_entity_poly.entity_id
_entity_poly.type
_entity_poly.pdbx_seq_one_letter_code
_entity_poly.pdbx_strand_id
1 'polypeptide(L)'
;MQDGLTLTYRAGKSEVQVDFSDVRTMGEITQGTLHLRHKGKDGTTEAVCGPDGIHTQLGGIEGAALDLSGMDVTVLSSEGVAMPPPDQMVEGATWTNTLALELTPPKLKDAAIARMKTTFKKVATIEGREKVRAAGRVWDALRVKNRITAMAGTAGERTMESTLWIARGVGILKIQTGDTVDLELLSVKHLPKAGRAQKRAR
;
A
#
# COMPACT_ATOMS: atom_id res chain seq x y z
N MET A 1 -9.73 -6.27 -2.80
CA MET A 1 -8.83 -7.38 -2.39
C MET A 1 -9.44 -8.67 -2.89
N GLN A 2 -8.74 -9.38 -3.78
CA GLN A 2 -9.20 -10.65 -4.35
C GLN A 2 -8.01 -11.58 -4.49
N ASP A 3 -8.20 -12.85 -4.14
CA ASP A 3 -7.16 -13.87 -4.28
C ASP A 3 -6.82 -14.08 -5.77
N GLY A 4 -5.54 -14.16 -6.11
CA GLY A 4 -5.07 -14.27 -7.49
C GLY A 4 -5.14 -12.97 -8.31
N LEU A 5 -5.56 -11.84 -7.71
CA LEU A 5 -5.39 -10.52 -8.34
C LEU A 5 -3.91 -10.14 -8.32
N THR A 6 -3.39 -9.78 -9.49
CA THR A 6 -2.02 -9.29 -9.65
C THR A 6 -2.04 -7.98 -10.42
N LEU A 7 -1.40 -6.97 -9.83
CA LEU A 7 -1.22 -5.64 -10.37
C LEU A 7 0.26 -5.43 -10.69
N THR A 8 0.57 -4.96 -11.88
CA THR A 8 1.94 -4.59 -12.26
C THR A 8 2.03 -3.10 -12.45
N TYR A 9 2.98 -2.48 -11.79
CA TYR A 9 3.25 -1.05 -11.82
C TYR A 9 4.63 -0.77 -12.40
N ARG A 10 4.74 0.35 -13.12
CA ARG A 10 6.02 0.98 -13.45
C ARG A 10 6.45 1.81 -12.25
N ALA A 11 7.69 1.64 -11.80
CA ALA A 11 8.36 2.49 -10.81
C ALA A 11 9.72 2.92 -11.38
N GLY A 12 9.78 4.14 -11.94
CA GLY A 12 10.95 4.61 -12.70
C GLY A 12 11.25 3.69 -13.91
N LYS A 13 12.44 3.10 -13.94
CA LYS A 13 12.89 2.14 -14.98
C LYS A 13 12.61 0.68 -14.63
N SER A 14 11.84 0.41 -13.59
CA SER A 14 11.63 -0.93 -13.05
C SER A 14 10.14 -1.23 -12.92
N GLU A 15 9.82 -2.51 -12.78
CA GLU A 15 8.46 -2.95 -12.51
C GLU A 15 8.33 -3.45 -11.07
N VAL A 16 7.19 -3.14 -10.48
CA VAL A 16 6.78 -3.58 -9.15
C VAL A 16 5.50 -4.39 -9.31
N GLN A 17 5.44 -5.56 -8.70
CA GLN A 17 4.25 -6.40 -8.69
C GLN A 17 3.59 -6.35 -7.32
N VAL A 18 2.26 -6.20 -7.31
CA VAL A 18 1.43 -6.30 -6.11
C VAL A 18 0.41 -7.40 -6.32
N ASP A 19 0.29 -8.32 -5.38
CA ASP A 19 -0.75 -9.35 -5.36
C ASP A 19 -1.24 -9.63 -3.96
N PHE A 20 -2.37 -10.34 -3.87
CA PHE A 20 -2.97 -10.76 -2.61
C PHE A 20 -3.01 -12.28 -2.52
N SER A 21 -2.61 -12.82 -1.37
CA SER A 21 -2.78 -14.23 -1.02
C SER A 21 -3.58 -14.37 0.27
N ASP A 22 -3.96 -15.62 0.59
CA ASP A 22 -4.60 -15.99 1.84
C ASP A 22 -5.86 -15.17 2.15
N VAL A 23 -6.55 -14.72 1.10
CA VAL A 23 -7.74 -13.88 1.24
C VAL A 23 -8.87 -14.70 1.84
N ARG A 24 -9.37 -14.23 2.99
CA ARG A 24 -10.46 -14.84 3.74
C ARG A 24 -11.53 -13.80 4.02
N THR A 25 -12.79 -14.19 3.87
CA THR A 25 -13.94 -13.37 4.25
C THR A 25 -14.57 -13.97 5.50
N MET A 26 -14.73 -13.15 6.53
CA MET A 26 -15.28 -13.48 7.84
C MET A 26 -16.36 -12.46 8.19
N GLY A 27 -17.62 -12.76 7.85
CA GLY A 27 -18.71 -11.80 7.95
C GLY A 27 -18.50 -10.61 7.00
N GLU A 28 -18.53 -9.39 7.54
CA GLU A 28 -18.30 -8.15 6.78
C GLU A 28 -16.82 -7.80 6.60
N ILE A 29 -15.93 -8.59 7.21
CA ILE A 29 -14.48 -8.38 7.14
C ILE A 29 -13.90 -9.28 6.05
N THR A 30 -13.04 -8.72 5.20
CA THR A 30 -12.15 -9.49 4.33
C THR A 30 -10.71 -9.18 4.71
N GLN A 31 -9.90 -10.19 4.99
CA GLN A 31 -8.48 -10.06 5.31
C GLN A 31 -7.64 -10.80 4.27
N GLY A 32 -6.43 -10.34 3.99
CA GLY A 32 -5.47 -11.05 3.16
C GLY A 32 -4.06 -10.49 3.33
N THR A 33 -3.09 -11.21 2.77
CA THR A 33 -1.69 -10.79 2.73
C THR A 33 -1.43 -10.08 1.41
N LEU A 34 -0.99 -8.82 1.47
CA LEU A 34 -0.46 -8.09 0.34
C LEU A 34 1.02 -8.45 0.17
N HIS A 35 1.37 -8.83 -1.05
CA HIS A 35 2.74 -9.07 -1.49
C HIS A 35 3.20 -7.94 -2.37
N LEU A 36 4.43 -7.49 -2.17
CA LEU A 36 5.12 -6.52 -3.01
C LEU A 36 6.42 -7.13 -3.52
N ARG A 37 6.53 -7.34 -4.83
CA ARG A 37 7.74 -7.87 -5.46
C ARG A 37 8.43 -6.80 -6.27
N HIS A 38 9.73 -6.62 -6.05
CA HIS A 38 10.54 -5.66 -6.81
C HIS A 38 11.99 -6.15 -6.92
N LYS A 39 12.49 -6.31 -8.14
CA LYS A 39 13.88 -6.71 -8.44
C LYS A 39 14.35 -7.98 -7.70
N GLY A 40 13.49 -8.99 -7.63
CA GLY A 40 13.81 -10.28 -6.98
C GLY A 40 13.80 -10.25 -5.45
N LYS A 41 13.30 -9.17 -4.86
CA LYS A 41 12.98 -9.10 -3.44
C LYS A 41 11.46 -9.12 -3.26
N ASP A 42 11.02 -9.71 -2.16
CA ASP A 42 9.62 -9.80 -1.75
C ASP A 42 9.45 -9.15 -0.38
N GLY A 43 8.38 -8.38 -0.23
CA GLY A 43 7.96 -7.79 1.04
C GLY A 43 6.47 -8.00 1.23
N THR A 44 6.03 -8.12 2.48
CA THR A 44 4.62 -8.45 2.76
C THR A 44 4.00 -7.55 3.82
N THR A 45 2.69 -7.38 3.77
CA THR A 45 1.92 -6.80 4.87
C THR A 45 0.49 -7.31 4.86
N GLU A 46 -0.17 -7.30 6.01
CA GLU A 46 -1.59 -7.62 6.07
C GLU A 46 -2.46 -6.42 5.67
N ALA A 47 -3.53 -6.73 4.95
CA ALA A 47 -4.60 -5.80 4.64
C ALA A 47 -5.94 -6.37 5.15
N VAL A 48 -6.73 -5.51 5.78
CA VAL A 48 -8.06 -5.83 6.29
C VAL A 48 -9.04 -4.81 5.70
N CYS A 49 -10.07 -5.30 5.03
CA CYS A 49 -11.20 -4.50 4.55
C CYS A 49 -12.40 -4.79 5.46
N GLY A 50 -12.94 -3.77 6.11
CA GLY A 50 -14.12 -3.85 6.97
C GLY A 50 -15.11 -2.71 6.70
N PRO A 51 -16.19 -2.62 7.49
CA PRO A 51 -17.22 -1.57 7.34
C PRO A 51 -16.69 -0.14 7.50
N ASP A 52 -15.64 0.02 8.29
CA ASP A 52 -14.97 1.29 8.57
C ASP A 52 -13.89 1.66 7.55
N GLY A 53 -13.61 0.79 6.58
CA GLY A 53 -12.68 1.04 5.48
C GLY A 53 -11.59 -0.02 5.34
N ILE A 54 -10.47 0.37 4.75
CA ILE A 54 -9.28 -0.47 4.59
C ILE A 54 -8.24 -0.09 5.63
N HIS A 55 -7.81 -1.09 6.39
CA HIS A 55 -6.69 -1.05 7.31
C HIS A 55 -5.52 -1.82 6.73
N THR A 56 -4.32 -1.33 6.98
CA THR A 56 -3.08 -1.99 6.58
C THR A 56 -2.12 -1.94 7.75
N GLN A 57 -1.44 -3.05 8.06
CA GLN A 57 -0.55 -3.08 9.23
C GLN A 57 0.66 -2.17 9.05
N LEU A 58 1.63 -2.53 8.20
CA LEU A 58 2.85 -1.75 7.99
C LEU A 58 2.59 -0.47 7.16
N GLY A 59 1.35 0.00 7.08
CA GLY A 59 0.96 1.13 6.24
C GLY A 59 0.75 0.80 4.76
N GLY A 60 0.67 -0.49 4.41
CA GLY A 60 0.32 -0.93 3.05
C GLY A 60 1.55 -1.15 2.17
N ILE A 61 1.52 -0.61 0.95
CA ILE A 61 2.62 -0.75 -0.02
C ILE A 61 3.93 -0.17 0.55
N GLU A 62 3.83 0.95 1.26
CA GLU A 62 4.95 1.58 1.95
C GLU A 62 5.61 0.63 2.95
N GLY A 63 4.80 -0.12 3.70
CA GLY A 63 5.25 -1.14 4.64
C GLY A 63 5.95 -2.32 4.01
N ALA A 64 5.32 -2.88 2.97
CA ALA A 64 5.94 -3.94 2.19
C ALA A 64 7.25 -3.46 1.53
N ALA A 65 7.35 -2.18 1.15
CA ALA A 65 8.58 -1.59 0.63
C ALA A 65 9.68 -1.42 1.69
N LEU A 66 9.31 -1.17 2.95
CA LEU A 66 10.26 -1.19 4.06
C LEU A 66 10.78 -2.61 4.32
N ASP A 67 9.92 -3.62 4.28
CA ASP A 67 10.31 -5.03 4.40
C ASP A 67 11.31 -5.43 3.27
N LEU A 68 11.04 -5.01 2.03
CA LEU A 68 11.96 -5.17 0.88
C LEU A 68 13.35 -4.56 1.08
N SER A 69 13.47 -3.54 1.93
CA SER A 69 14.75 -2.87 2.18
C SER A 69 15.71 -3.72 3.02
N GLY A 70 15.19 -4.76 3.69
CA GLY A 70 15.92 -5.58 4.66
C GLY A 70 16.08 -4.91 6.03
N MET A 71 15.41 -3.77 6.24
CA MET A 71 15.24 -3.18 7.58
C MET A 71 14.34 -4.10 8.40
N ASP A 72 14.71 -4.35 9.65
CA ASP A 72 13.81 -4.96 10.60
C ASP A 72 12.88 -3.88 11.15
N VAL A 73 11.57 -4.06 10.95
CA VAL A 73 10.53 -3.05 11.19
C VAL A 73 9.59 -3.57 12.27
N THR A 74 9.52 -2.84 13.38
CA THR A 74 8.52 -3.07 14.42
C THR A 74 7.48 -1.96 14.38
N VAL A 75 6.21 -2.31 14.22
CA VAL A 75 5.10 -1.35 14.35
C VAL A 75 4.87 -1.08 15.82
N LEU A 76 5.01 0.18 16.24
CA LEU A 76 4.72 0.63 17.59
C LEU A 76 3.25 1.00 17.76
N SER A 77 2.67 1.67 16.76
CA SER A 77 1.25 1.97 16.69
C SER A 77 0.80 2.22 15.25
N SER A 78 -0.48 1.97 14.99
CA SER A 78 -1.16 2.31 13.75
C SER A 78 -2.54 2.83 14.09
N GLU A 79 -2.88 4.03 13.61
CA GLU A 79 -4.12 4.72 13.91
C GLU A 79 -4.77 5.24 12.61
N GLY A 80 -6.10 5.23 12.56
CA GLY A 80 -6.86 5.64 11.39
C GLY A 80 -6.96 4.54 10.33
N VAL A 81 -7.45 4.92 9.15
CA VAL A 81 -7.70 3.99 8.02
C VAL A 81 -6.80 4.36 6.84
N ALA A 82 -6.30 3.36 6.12
CA ALA A 82 -5.55 3.59 4.90
C ALA A 82 -6.45 4.18 3.80
N MET A 83 -7.70 3.73 3.74
CA MET A 83 -8.72 4.28 2.85
C MET A 83 -10.11 4.14 3.49
N PRO A 84 -10.92 5.21 3.56
CA PRO A 84 -12.26 5.16 4.11
C PRO A 84 -13.22 4.35 3.21
N PRO A 85 -14.41 3.99 3.69
CA PRO A 85 -15.38 3.28 2.87
C PRO A 85 -15.86 4.14 1.68
N PRO A 86 -16.29 3.51 0.57
CA PRO A 86 -16.55 4.23 -0.69
C PRO A 86 -17.59 5.35 -0.62
N ASP A 87 -18.56 5.25 0.28
CA ASP A 87 -19.60 6.25 0.53
C ASP A 87 -19.06 7.53 1.18
N GLN A 88 -17.93 7.45 1.88
CA GLN A 88 -17.22 8.60 2.46
C GLN A 88 -16.18 9.20 1.49
N MET A 89 -15.91 8.54 0.36
CA MET A 89 -14.94 9.00 -0.65
C MET A 89 -15.56 10.00 -1.64
N VAL A 90 -15.96 11.17 -1.12
CA VAL A 90 -16.52 12.30 -1.88
C VAL A 90 -15.53 13.46 -2.00
N GLU A 91 -15.74 14.36 -2.97
CA GLU A 91 -14.88 15.54 -3.17
C GLU A 91 -14.80 16.40 -1.89
N GLY A 92 -13.59 16.83 -1.54
CA GLY A 92 -13.29 17.55 -0.30
C GLY A 92 -13.12 16.66 0.94
N ALA A 93 -13.53 15.38 0.89
CA ALA A 93 -13.35 14.47 2.02
C ALA A 93 -11.86 14.30 2.34
N THR A 94 -11.54 14.27 3.64
CA THR A 94 -10.18 14.15 4.16
C THR A 94 -10.13 13.06 5.21
N TRP A 95 -9.10 12.22 5.16
CA TRP A 95 -8.79 11.26 6.22
C TRP A 95 -7.31 11.30 6.59
N THR A 96 -7.00 10.78 7.77
CA THR A 96 -5.65 10.71 8.30
C THR A 96 -5.37 9.30 8.78
N ASN A 97 -4.15 8.83 8.53
CA ASN A 97 -3.60 7.66 9.19
C ASN A 97 -2.21 7.97 9.73
N THR A 98 -1.91 7.43 10.90
CA THR A 98 -0.63 7.60 11.58
C THR A 98 -0.01 6.24 11.83
N LEU A 99 1.28 6.10 11.51
CA LEU A 99 2.04 4.87 11.69
C LEU A 99 3.34 5.19 12.43
N ALA A 100 3.48 4.69 13.65
CA ALA A 100 4.72 4.77 14.41
C ALA A 100 5.52 3.48 14.25
N LEU A 101 6.78 3.61 13.84
CA LEU A 101 7.67 2.49 13.57
C LEU A 101 8.96 2.62 14.40
N GLU A 102 9.51 1.47 14.76
CA GLU A 102 10.90 1.30 15.19
C GLU A 102 11.64 0.53 14.09
N LEU A 103 12.74 1.11 13.60
CA LEU A 103 13.51 0.61 12.47
C LEU A 103 14.90 0.18 12.93
N THR A 104 15.31 -1.03 12.55
CA THR A 104 16.62 -1.61 12.87
C THR A 104 17.37 -2.00 11.57
N PRO A 105 18.56 -1.44 11.29
CA PRO A 105 19.32 -1.78 10.09
C PRO A 105 19.83 -3.23 10.05
N PRO A 106 19.87 -3.89 8.88
CA PRO A 106 20.20 -5.32 8.75
C PRO A 106 21.63 -5.68 9.17
N LYS A 107 22.61 -4.78 9.00
CA LYS A 107 24.04 -5.05 9.23
C LYS A 107 24.49 -4.85 10.69
N LEU A 108 23.56 -4.55 11.61
CA LEU A 108 23.90 -4.05 12.95
C LEU A 108 23.10 -4.73 14.07
N LYS A 109 22.63 -5.97 13.86
CA LYS A 109 21.79 -6.69 14.83
C LYS A 109 22.46 -6.94 16.20
N ASP A 110 23.80 -6.95 16.25
CA ASP A 110 24.58 -7.33 17.46
C ASP A 110 25.25 -6.15 18.19
N ALA A 111 25.10 -4.90 17.72
CA ALA A 111 25.67 -3.73 18.37
C ALA A 111 24.58 -2.88 19.04
N ALA A 112 24.81 -2.43 20.27
CA ALA A 112 23.86 -1.66 21.10
C ALA A 112 23.60 -0.21 20.61
N ILE A 113 23.51 0.04 19.30
CA ILE A 113 23.31 1.34 18.63
C ILE A 113 22.56 1.07 17.30
N ALA A 114 21.51 1.77 16.84
CA ALA A 114 20.57 2.72 17.40
C ALA A 114 19.22 2.39 16.72
N ARG A 115 18.22 1.99 17.50
CA ARG A 115 16.84 1.82 17.01
C ARG A 115 16.30 3.18 16.61
N MET A 116 15.89 3.34 15.36
CA MET A 116 15.33 4.61 14.90
C MET A 116 13.81 4.57 15.06
N LYS A 117 13.28 5.44 15.92
CA LYS A 117 11.83 5.65 16.01
C LYS A 117 11.42 6.72 15.02
N THR A 118 10.40 6.45 14.22
CA THR A 118 9.84 7.42 13.28
C THR A 118 8.33 7.27 13.25
N THR A 119 7.63 8.39 13.24
CA THR A 119 6.18 8.43 13.06
C THR A 119 5.87 9.04 11.71
N PHE A 120 5.07 8.35 10.91
CA PHE A 120 4.55 8.83 9.66
C PHE A 120 3.10 9.25 9.87
N LYS A 121 2.78 10.52 9.61
CA LYS A 121 1.42 11.02 9.53
C LYS A 121 1.07 11.24 8.07
N LYS A 122 0.05 10.55 7.58
CA LYS A 122 -0.44 10.66 6.20
C LYS A 122 -1.82 11.30 6.24
N VAL A 123 -1.99 12.38 5.49
CA VAL A 123 -3.26 13.09 5.32
C VAL A 123 -3.62 13.03 3.83
N ALA A 124 -4.79 12.51 3.53
CA ALA A 124 -5.27 12.37 2.17
C ALA A 124 -6.59 13.14 2.00
N THR A 125 -6.70 13.92 0.92
CA THR A 125 -7.86 14.75 0.60
C THR A 125 -8.28 14.48 -0.84
N ILE A 126 -9.57 14.23 -1.07
CA ILE A 126 -10.11 14.05 -2.42
C ILE A 126 -10.27 15.42 -3.07
N GLU A 127 -9.52 15.66 -4.15
CA GLU A 127 -9.58 16.92 -4.92
C GLU A 127 -10.66 16.87 -6.00
N GLY A 128 -11.10 15.68 -6.41
CA GLY A 128 -12.15 15.52 -7.42
C GLY A 128 -12.08 14.18 -8.13
N ARG A 129 -12.77 14.10 -9.27
CA ARG A 129 -12.79 12.92 -10.16
C ARG A 129 -12.30 13.26 -11.55
N GLU A 130 -11.55 12.37 -12.16
CA GLU A 130 -11.14 12.52 -13.56
C GLU A 130 -10.96 11.16 -14.27
N LYS A 131 -10.93 11.21 -15.61
CA LYS A 131 -10.66 10.04 -16.43
C LYS A 131 -9.16 9.81 -16.59
N VAL A 132 -8.67 8.67 -16.13
CA VAL A 132 -7.24 8.31 -16.21
C VAL A 132 -7.06 7.09 -17.10
N ARG A 133 -6.14 7.15 -18.06
CA ARG A 133 -5.76 5.98 -18.86
C ARG A 133 -4.65 5.22 -18.16
N ALA A 134 -4.89 3.95 -17.82
CA ALA A 134 -3.93 3.06 -17.18
C ALA A 134 -4.25 1.60 -17.52
N ALA A 135 -3.23 0.74 -17.61
CA ALA A 135 -3.39 -0.66 -18.01
C ALA A 135 -4.23 -0.88 -19.29
N GLY A 136 -4.04 -0.03 -20.30
CA GLY A 136 -4.75 -0.11 -21.58
C GLY A 136 -6.24 0.27 -21.51
N ARG A 137 -6.74 0.74 -20.37
CA ARG A 137 -8.15 1.09 -20.14
C ARG A 137 -8.28 2.52 -19.62
N VAL A 138 -9.49 3.08 -19.70
CA VAL A 138 -9.83 4.37 -19.08
C VAL A 138 -10.61 4.10 -17.81
N TRP A 139 -10.19 4.73 -16.72
CA TRP A 139 -10.74 4.58 -15.39
C TRP A 139 -11.42 5.87 -14.94
N ASP A 140 -12.54 5.74 -14.24
CA ASP A 140 -13.08 6.83 -13.43
C ASP A 140 -12.32 6.85 -12.10
N ALA A 141 -11.41 7.80 -11.93
CA ALA A 141 -10.49 7.83 -10.80
C ALA A 141 -10.76 9.04 -9.90
N LEU A 142 -10.63 8.83 -8.60
CA LEU A 142 -10.50 9.90 -7.63
C LEU A 142 -9.08 10.45 -7.72
N ARG A 143 -8.95 11.78 -7.86
CA ARG A 143 -7.69 12.50 -7.67
C ARG A 143 -7.57 12.85 -6.20
N VAL A 144 -6.51 12.40 -5.56
CA VAL A 144 -6.32 12.51 -4.11
C VAL A 144 -5.00 13.22 -3.84
N LYS A 145 -5.06 14.40 -3.21
CA LYS A 145 -3.89 15.03 -2.62
C LYS A 145 -3.47 14.24 -1.40
N ASN A 146 -2.18 13.92 -1.30
CA ASN A 146 -1.63 13.13 -0.23
C ASN A 146 -0.40 13.80 0.35
N ARG A 147 -0.40 13.99 1.65
CA ARG A 147 0.69 14.62 2.39
C ARG A 147 1.19 13.64 3.42
N ILE A 148 2.47 13.27 3.32
CA ILE A 148 3.14 12.39 4.28
C ILE A 148 4.17 13.23 5.04
N THR A 149 4.01 13.29 6.35
CA THR A 149 4.95 13.91 7.27
C THR A 149 5.65 12.82 8.07
N ALA A 150 6.96 12.70 7.88
CA ALA A 150 7.83 11.85 8.68
C ALA A 150 8.40 12.68 9.85
N MET A 151 8.18 12.19 11.07
CA MET A 151 8.65 12.77 12.32
C MET A 151 9.66 11.81 12.93
N ALA A 152 10.95 12.10 12.77
CA ALA A 152 12.03 11.23 13.19
C ALA A 152 12.76 11.85 14.39
N GLY A 153 12.26 11.63 15.60
CA GLY A 153 12.91 12.04 16.86
C GLY A 153 13.63 13.40 16.79
N THR A 154 14.95 13.38 16.98
CA THR A 154 15.81 14.58 16.98
C THR A 154 16.15 15.14 15.58
N ALA A 155 15.82 14.43 14.50
CA ALA A 155 16.14 14.81 13.12
C ALA A 155 15.11 15.76 12.48
N GLY A 156 14.06 16.13 13.23
CA GLY A 156 13.02 17.06 12.80
C GLY A 156 11.94 16.42 11.93
N GLU A 157 11.08 17.28 11.38
CA GLU A 157 9.96 16.87 10.52
C GLU A 157 10.29 17.06 9.05
N ARG A 158 9.92 16.08 8.23
CA ARG A 158 10.01 16.18 6.77
C ARG A 158 8.65 15.88 6.18
N THR A 159 8.18 16.77 5.32
CA THR A 159 6.89 16.61 4.64
C THR A 159 7.11 16.45 3.14
N MET A 160 6.40 15.49 2.55
CA MET A 160 6.30 15.28 1.11
C MET A 160 4.83 15.32 0.71
N GLU A 161 4.53 15.99 -0.39
CA GLU A 161 3.20 15.99 -1.01
C GLU A 161 3.25 15.24 -2.34
N SER A 162 2.26 14.38 -2.56
CA SER A 162 2.05 13.63 -3.79
C SER A 162 0.57 13.64 -4.17
N THR A 163 0.29 13.33 -5.43
CA THR A 163 -1.07 13.10 -5.93
C THR A 163 -1.24 11.62 -6.24
N LEU A 164 -2.33 11.03 -5.76
CA LEU A 164 -2.73 9.66 -6.09
C LEU A 164 -3.97 9.68 -6.97
N TRP A 165 -4.03 8.72 -7.87
CA TRP A 165 -5.24 8.41 -8.62
C TRP A 165 -5.74 7.05 -8.18
N ILE A 166 -6.96 6.99 -7.67
CA ILE A 166 -7.54 5.77 -7.09
C ILE A 166 -8.81 5.41 -7.86
N ALA A 167 -8.92 4.17 -8.31
CA ALA A 167 -10.13 3.67 -8.97
C ALA A 167 -10.66 2.39 -8.33
N ARG A 168 -11.98 2.23 -8.38
CA ARG A 168 -12.66 1.06 -7.83
C ARG A 168 -12.19 -0.22 -8.52
N GLY A 169 -12.01 -1.28 -7.74
CA GLY A 169 -11.62 -2.62 -8.22
C GLY A 169 -10.11 -2.84 -8.33
N VAL A 170 -9.32 -1.79 -8.50
CA VAL A 170 -7.84 -1.89 -8.62
C VAL A 170 -7.07 -1.09 -7.57
N GLY A 171 -7.69 -0.08 -6.94
CA GLY A 171 -7.02 0.79 -6.00
C GLY A 171 -6.18 1.84 -6.71
N ILE A 172 -4.90 1.95 -6.35
CA ILE A 172 -4.00 2.97 -6.89
C ILE A 172 -3.74 2.69 -8.38
N LEU A 173 -3.96 3.70 -9.22
CA LEU A 173 -3.60 3.73 -10.64
C LEU A 173 -2.26 4.41 -10.86
N LYS A 174 -2.02 5.52 -10.16
CA LYS A 174 -0.86 6.38 -10.36
C LYS A 174 -0.49 7.09 -9.07
N ILE A 175 0.80 7.31 -8.83
CA ILE A 175 1.34 8.21 -7.79
C ILE A 175 2.30 9.19 -8.48
N GLN A 176 2.17 10.47 -8.16
CA GLN A 176 2.99 11.53 -8.73
C GLN A 176 3.46 12.51 -7.66
N THR A 177 4.75 12.83 -7.65
CA THR A 177 5.37 13.83 -6.79
C THR A 177 5.92 14.96 -7.64
N GLY A 178 5.34 16.16 -7.51
CA GLY A 178 5.59 17.26 -8.45
C GLY A 178 5.27 16.85 -9.88
N ASP A 179 6.24 16.96 -10.78
CA ASP A 179 6.11 16.57 -12.20
C ASP A 179 6.58 15.12 -12.48
N THR A 180 7.02 14.39 -11.45
CA THR A 180 7.54 13.03 -11.61
C THR A 180 6.48 11.99 -11.27
N VAL A 181 6.26 11.04 -12.19
CA VAL A 181 5.41 9.87 -11.95
C VAL A 181 6.23 8.79 -11.26
N ASP A 182 5.96 8.56 -9.99
CA ASP A 182 6.67 7.61 -9.15
C ASP A 182 6.15 6.17 -9.36
N LEU A 183 4.85 6.04 -9.61
CA LEU A 183 4.17 4.76 -9.79
C LEU A 183 3.07 4.87 -10.84
N GLU A 184 2.97 3.94 -11.78
CA GLU A 184 1.89 3.89 -12.78
C GLU A 184 1.46 2.45 -13.11
N LEU A 185 0.15 2.17 -13.07
CA LEU A 185 -0.42 0.86 -13.33
C LEU A 185 -0.30 0.46 -14.81
N LEU A 186 0.43 -0.64 -15.07
CA LEU A 186 0.68 -1.19 -16.39
C LEU A 186 -0.26 -2.35 -16.75
N SER A 187 -0.59 -3.21 -15.78
CA SER A 187 -1.45 -4.36 -16.06
C SER A 187 -2.24 -4.83 -14.83
N VAL A 188 -3.40 -5.43 -15.12
CA VAL A 188 -4.28 -6.06 -14.13
C VAL A 188 -4.55 -7.48 -14.61
N LYS A 189 -4.15 -8.47 -13.82
CA LYS A 189 -4.35 -9.90 -14.13
C LYS A 189 -5.10 -10.59 -13.01
N HIS A 190 -5.94 -11.55 -13.38
CA HIS A 190 -6.59 -12.45 -12.44
C HIS A 190 -6.06 -13.85 -12.76
N LEU A 191 -5.22 -14.38 -11.90
CA LEU A 191 -4.77 -15.76 -12.00
C LEU A 191 -5.80 -16.66 -11.32
N PRO A 192 -6.26 -17.74 -11.96
CA PRO A 192 -7.13 -18.69 -11.30
C PRO A 192 -6.39 -19.27 -10.08
N LYS A 193 -7.11 -19.47 -8.96
CA LYS A 193 -6.60 -20.22 -7.80
C LYS A 193 -5.94 -21.49 -8.34
N ALA A 194 -4.67 -21.71 -8.02
CA ALA A 194 -4.04 -23.01 -8.26
C ALA A 194 -4.89 -24.04 -7.51
N GLY A 195 -5.76 -24.74 -8.24
CA GLY A 195 -6.63 -25.74 -7.67
C GLY A 195 -5.75 -26.75 -6.97
N ARG A 196 -6.05 -27.04 -5.69
CA ARG A 196 -5.56 -28.24 -5.02
C ARG A 196 -5.68 -29.37 -6.02
N ALA A 197 -4.54 -29.91 -6.46
CA ALA A 197 -4.51 -31.14 -7.24
C ALA A 197 -5.28 -32.17 -6.41
N GLN A 198 -6.52 -32.49 -6.82
CA GLN A 198 -7.18 -33.69 -6.37
C GLN A 198 -6.27 -34.83 -6.81
N LYS A 199 -5.50 -35.37 -5.85
CA LYS A 199 -4.91 -36.70 -5.98
C LYS A 199 -6.07 -37.63 -6.30
N ARG A 200 -6.24 -37.97 -7.57
CA ARG A 200 -7.02 -39.14 -7.97
C ARG A 200 -6.34 -40.32 -7.31
N ALA A 201 -7.00 -40.89 -6.31
CA ALA A 201 -6.66 -42.18 -5.76
C ALA A 201 -6.63 -43.21 -6.90
N ARG A 202 -5.59 -44.05 -6.90
CA ARG A 202 -5.59 -45.31 -7.62
C ARG A 202 -6.17 -46.38 -6.70
#